data_AF-M5RTP7-F1
#
_entry.id   AF-M5RTP7-F1
#
_cell.length_a   1.000
_cell.length_b   1.000
_cell.length_c   1.000
_cell.angle_alpha   90.00
_cell.angle_beta   90.00
_cell.angle_gamma   90.00
#
_symmetry.space_group_name_H-M   'P 1'
#
loop_
_entity.id
_entity.type
_entity.pdbx_description
1 polymer ?
#
loop_
_entity_poly.entity_id
_entity_poly.type
_entity_poly.pdbx_seq_one_letter_code
_entity_poly.pdbx_strand_id
1 'polypeptide(L)' 'MGVGRLLYSRIYEWAAQSQLLTICAEMNLDPPNHESLRFHDKAGFVQMGTRRLENGKCVSMQIRPTINELQNV' A
#
# COMPACT_ATOMS: atom_id res chain seq x y z
N MET A 1 19.62 -5.36 4.92
CA MET A 1 18.29 -5.99 4.71
C MET A 1 17.23 -5.00 5.17
N GLY A 2 16.18 -4.75 4.38
CA GLY A 2 15.21 -3.69 4.68
C GLY A 2 14.07 -4.19 5.56
N VAL A 3 13.94 -3.65 6.78
CA VAL A 3 12.88 -4.01 7.75
C VAL A 3 11.48 -3.83 7.14
N GLY A 4 11.28 -2.81 6.31
CA GLY A 4 10.01 -2.60 5.59
C GLY A 4 9.63 -3.78 4.71
N ARG A 5 10.57 -4.37 3.96
CA ARG A 5 10.27 -5.55 3.13
C ARG A 5 9.87 -6.75 3.99
N LEU A 6 10.56 -6.97 5.11
CA LEU A 6 10.22 -8.04 6.04
C LEU A 6 8.81 -7.84 6.64
N LEU A 7 8.50 -6.63 7.10
CA LEU A 7 7.18 -6.29 7.63
C LEU A 7 6.07 -6.59 6.61
N TYR A 8 6.21 -6.07 5.38
CA TYR A 8 5.18 -6.26 4.36
C TYR A 8 5.04 -7.72 3.93
N SER A 9 6.14 -8.48 3.84
CA SER A 9 6.06 -9.94 3.63
C SER A 9 5.19 -10.63 4.67
N ARG A 10 5.34 -10.28 5.97
CA ARG A 10 4.52 -10.84 7.05
C ARG A 10 3.06 -10.39 6.99
N ILE A 11 2.80 -9.13 6.63
CA ILE A 11 1.44 -8.63 6.42
C ILE A 11 0.76 -9.39 5.28
N TYR A 12 1.48 -9.69 4.19
CA TYR A 12 0.94 -10.43 3.05
C TYR A 12 0.59 -11.87 3.40
N GLU A 13 1.50 -12.57 4.10
CA GLU A 13 1.25 -13.91 4.62
C GLU A 13 0.02 -13.93 5.53
N TRP A 14 -0.07 -12.98 6.45
CA TRP A 14 -1.19 -12.88 7.39
C TRP A 14 -2.52 -12.58 6.70
N ALA A 15 -2.53 -11.63 5.74
CA ALA A 15 -3.73 -11.28 5.00
C ALA A 15 -4.26 -12.45 4.16
N ALA A 16 -3.36 -13.24 3.55
CA ALA A 16 -3.71 -14.45 2.82
C ALA A 16 -4.29 -15.53 3.76
N GLN A 17 -3.65 -15.79 4.90
CA GLN A 17 -4.13 -16.75 5.90
C GLN A 17 -5.49 -16.33 6.50
N SER A 18 -5.72 -15.03 6.60
CA SER A 18 -6.94 -14.45 7.15
C SER A 18 -8.03 -14.22 6.08
N GLN A 19 -7.79 -14.64 4.84
CA GLN A 19 -8.74 -14.49 3.72
C GLN A 19 -9.22 -13.05 3.50
N LEU A 20 -8.38 -12.07 3.82
CA LEU A 20 -8.68 -10.66 3.54
C LEU A 20 -8.52 -10.42 2.05
N LEU A 21 -9.39 -9.61 1.45
CA LEU A 21 -9.37 -9.34 0.01
C LEU A 21 -8.31 -8.31 -0.40
N THR A 22 -7.98 -7.39 0.51
CA THR A 22 -7.22 -6.19 0.19
C THR A 22 -6.41 -5.71 1.38
N ILE A 23 -5.23 -5.18 1.11
CA ILE A 23 -4.39 -4.46 2.06
C ILE A 23 -4.41 -2.98 1.69
N CYS A 24 -4.65 -2.11 2.67
CA CYS A 24 -4.71 -0.67 2.46
C CYS A 24 -3.52 0.03 3.15
N ALA A 25 -3.01 1.08 2.52
CA ALA A 25 -1.97 1.95 3.09
C ALA A 25 -2.16 3.40 2.63
N GLU A 26 -1.66 4.35 3.43
CA GLU A 26 -1.65 5.77 3.09
C GLU A 26 -0.22 6.30 3.02
N MET A 27 0.11 7.01 1.94
CA MET A 27 1.43 7.61 1.74
C MET A 27 1.33 9.12 1.58
N ASN A 28 2.19 9.88 2.25
CA ASN A 28 2.18 11.33 2.11
C ASN A 28 2.54 11.77 0.69
N LEU A 29 1.71 12.62 0.11
CA LEU A 29 1.93 13.37 -1.13
C LEU A 29 2.40 14.79 -0.83
N ASP A 30 1.98 15.37 0.29
CA ASP A 30 2.36 16.72 0.70
C ASP A 30 2.52 16.82 2.24
N PRO A 31 3.75 17.00 2.76
CA PRO A 31 5.01 16.91 2.02
C PRO A 31 5.26 15.46 1.53
N PRO A 32 5.88 15.26 0.35
CA PRO A 32 5.96 13.94 -0.25
C PRO A 32 6.91 13.00 0.49
N ASN A 33 6.46 11.75 0.69
CA ASN A 33 7.33 10.64 1.11
C ASN A 33 7.69 9.78 -0.11
N HIS A 34 8.68 10.25 -0.90
CA HIS A 34 9.09 9.59 -2.14
C HIS A 34 9.57 8.14 -1.95
N GLU A 35 10.28 7.86 -0.86
CA GLU A 35 10.75 6.51 -0.57
C GLU A 35 9.59 5.55 -0.31
N SER A 36 8.59 5.97 0.48
CA SER A 36 7.41 5.14 0.73
C SER A 36 6.58 4.94 -0.54
N LEU A 37 6.39 5.99 -1.35
CA LEU A 37 5.67 5.88 -2.63
C LEU A 37 6.34 4.87 -3.57
N ARG A 38 7.67 4.94 -3.75
CA ARG A 38 8.42 3.99 -4.59
C ARG A 38 8.41 2.57 -4.02
N PHE A 39 8.47 2.43 -2.69
CA PHE A 39 8.41 1.14 -2.03
C PHE A 39 7.06 0.44 -2.26
N HIS A 40 5.95 1.17 -2.09
CA HIS A 40 4.60 0.63 -2.24
C HIS A 40 4.23 0.36 -3.69
N ASP A 41 4.64 1.22 -4.62
CA ASP A 41 4.51 1.01 -6.07
C ASP A 41 5.17 -0.31 -6.49
N LYS A 42 6.43 -0.53 -6.11
CA LYS A 42 7.14 -1.80 -6.35
C LYS A 42 6.51 -3.00 -5.64
N ALA A 43 5.76 -2.75 -4.57
CA ALA A 43 5.06 -3.79 -3.83
C ALA A 43 3.68 -4.14 -4.44
N GLY A 44 3.24 -3.42 -5.48
CA GLY A 44 1.97 -3.67 -6.18
C GLY A 44 0.77 -2.95 -5.56
N PHE A 45 1.00 -1.88 -4.79
CA PHE A 45 -0.08 -0.99 -4.37
C PHE A 45 -0.49 -0.06 -5.52
N VAL A 46 -1.78 0.24 -5.59
CA VAL A 46 -2.38 1.15 -6.57
C VAL A 46 -3.17 2.24 -5.84
N GLN A 47 -3.09 3.48 -6.33
CA GLN A 47 -3.84 4.59 -5.75
C GLN A 47 -5.33 4.50 -6.09
N MET A 48 -6.16 4.58 -5.04
CA MET A 48 -7.62 4.67 -5.16
C MET A 48 -8.14 6.09 -5.00
N GLY A 49 -7.38 6.96 -4.35
CA GLY A 49 -7.74 8.36 -4.20
C GLY A 49 -6.72 9.12 -3.36
N THR A 50 -7.02 10.39 -3.13
CA THR A 50 -6.22 11.24 -2.26
C THR A 50 -7.10 11.85 -1.18
N ARG A 51 -6.55 12.05 0.02
CA ARG A 51 -7.27 12.67 1.13
C ARG A 51 -6.43 13.80 1.73
N ARG A 52 -7.07 14.92 2.03
CA ARG A 52 -6.50 15.97 2.87
C ARG A 52 -6.87 15.71 4.32
N LEU A 53 -5.86 15.61 5.17
CA LEU A 53 -6.02 15.38 6.60
C LEU A 53 -6.20 16.72 7.32
N GLU A 54 -6.80 16.70 8.51
CA GLU A 54 -7.04 17.89 9.33
C GLU A 54 -5.74 18.64 9.69
N ASN A 55 -4.63 17.92 9.76
CA ASN A 55 -3.30 18.46 10.02
C ASN A 55 -2.64 19.10 8.78
N GLY A 56 -3.37 19.27 7.68
CA GLY A 56 -2.91 19.89 6.44
C GLY A 56 -2.19 18.96 5.47
N LYS A 57 -1.83 17.73 5.87
CA LYS A 57 -1.14 16.78 4.97
C LYS A 57 -2.08 16.27 3.88
N CYS A 58 -1.52 16.03 2.70
CA CYS A 58 -2.20 15.28 1.65
C CYS A 58 -1.63 13.86 1.58
N VAL A 59 -2.48 12.84 1.54
CA VAL A 59 -2.10 11.43 1.43
C VAL A 59 -2.71 10.77 0.19
N SER A 60 -1.97 9.83 -0.38
CA SER A 60 -2.41 8.86 -1.39
C SER A 60 -2.96 7.64 -0.65
N MET A 61 -4.25 7.37 -0.78
CA MET A 61 -4.89 6.15 -0.28
C MET A 61 -4.68 5.06 -1.33
N GLN A 62 -3.99 3.98 -0.96
CA GLN A 62 -3.63 2.91 -1.88
C GLN A 62 -4.08 1.55 -1.39
N ILE A 63 -4.32 0.65 -2.34
CA ILE A 63 -4.70 -0.73 -2.09
C ILE A 63 -3.77 -1.71 -2.80
N ARG A 64 -3.63 -2.90 -2.22
CA ARG A 64 -3.04 -4.07 -2.87
C ARG A 64 -3.99 -5.26 -2.70
N PRO A 65 -4.57 -5.79 -3.78
CA PRO A 65 -5.35 -7.02 -3.72
C PRO A 65 -4.50 -8.19 -3.21
N THR A 66 -5.09 -9.07 -2.40
CA THR A 66 -4.42 -10.30 -1.93
C THR A 66 -4.62 -11.47 -2.90
N ILE A 67 -5.69 -11.41 -3.70
CA ILE A 67 -6.00 -12.37 -4.75
C ILE A 67 -5.39 -11.85 -6.05
N ASN A 68 -4.61 -12.69 -6.74
CA ASN A 68 -4.12 -12.40 -8.09
C ASN A 68 -5.28 -12.54 -9.10
N GLU A 69 -6.25 -11.62 -9.07
CA GLU A 69 -7.39 -11.65 -10.02
C GLU A 69 -7.21 -10.75 -11.26
N LEU A 70 -6.02 -10.19 -11.49
CA LEU A 70 -5.78 -9.31 -12.65
C LEU A 70 -4.56 -9.73 -13.50
N GLN A 71 -4.49 -11.02 -13.87
CA GLN A 71 -3.63 -11.46 -14.98
C GLN A 71 -4.39 -12.10 -16.16
N ASN A 72 -5.72 -12.02 -16.21
CA ASN A 72 -6.50 -12.54 -17.35
C ASN A 72 -7.61 -11.56 -17.78
N VAL A 73 -7.24 -10.51 -18.53
CA VAL A 73 -8.05 -9.94 -19.62
C VAL A 73 -7.09 -9.47 -20.70
#